data_AF-A0A7J9QLR8-F1
#
_entry.id   AF-A0A7J9QLR8-F1
#
_cell.length_a   1.000
_cell.length_b   1.000
_cell.length_c   1.000
_cell.angle_alpha   90.00
_cell.angle_beta   90.00
_cell.angle_gamma   90.00
#
_symmetry.space_group_name_H-M   'P 1'
#
loop_
_entity.id
_entity.type
_entity.pdbx_description
1 polymer ?
#
loop_
_entity_poly.entity_id
_entity_poly.type
_entity_poly.pdbx_seq_one_letter_code
_entity_poly.pdbx_strand_id
1 'polypeptide(L)'
;MVNYEKVYQKVGLQIIERCHGAIKITKHGKIIEVYDPKRHIWSDGLAGLIIKEECKNANLREWEFAKVRSYVIKELLDKSKK
;
A
#
# COMPACT_ATOMS: atom_id res chain seq x y z
N MET A 1 -8.45 11.54 -21.11
CA MET A 1 -7.43 11.84 -20.09
C MET A 1 -7.50 10.77 -19.02
N VAL A 2 -6.40 10.09 -18.70
CA VAL A 2 -6.36 9.11 -17.61
C VAL A 2 -6.43 9.88 -16.29
N ASN A 3 -7.40 9.55 -15.44
CA ASN A 3 -7.47 10.14 -14.11
C ASN A 3 -6.48 9.40 -13.19
N TYR A 4 -5.29 9.97 -13.04
CA TYR A 4 -4.20 9.39 -12.26
C TYR A 4 -4.57 9.15 -10.79
N GLU A 5 -5.47 9.93 -10.20
CA GLU A 5 -5.95 9.67 -8.83
C GLU A 5 -6.67 8.33 -8.71
N LYS A 6 -7.50 7.98 -9.70
CA LYS A 6 -8.16 6.66 -9.74
C LYS A 6 -7.15 5.53 -9.89
N VAL A 7 -6.07 5.75 -10.64
CA VAL A 7 -4.99 4.77 -10.79
C VAL A 7 -4.30 4.56 -9.45
N TYR A 8 -3.92 5.63 -8.74
CA TYR A 8 -3.24 5.51 -7.45
C TYR A 8 -4.11 4.84 -6.40
N GLN A 9 -5.40 5.19 -6.36
CA GLN A 9 -6.36 4.54 -5.47
C GLN A 9 -6.49 3.04 -5.77
N LYS A 10 -6.61 2.68 -7.06
CA LYS A 10 -6.70 1.27 -7.48
C LYS A 10 -5.44 0.48 -7.08
N VAL A 11 -4.25 1.02 -7.35
CA VAL A 11 -2.98 0.37 -6.98
C VAL A 11 -2.86 0.26 -5.46
N GLY A 12 -3.28 1.29 -4.72
CA GLY A 12 -3.33 1.26 -3.26
C GLY A 12 -4.23 0.14 -2.72
N LEU A 13 -5.42 -0.04 -3.30
CA LEU A 13 -6.31 -1.15 -2.93
C LEU A 13 -5.69 -2.50 -3.26
N GLN A 14 -5.06 -2.66 -4.43
CA GLN A 14 -4.36 -3.89 -4.81
C GLN A 14 -3.26 -4.25 -3.82
N ILE A 15 -2.51 -3.27 -3.31
CA ILE A 15 -1.49 -3.49 -2.27
C ILE A 15 -2.14 -4.04 -1.00
N ILE A 16 -3.26 -3.44 -0.55
CA ILE A 16 -3.98 -3.87 0.64
C ILE A 16 -4.54 -5.29 0.45
N GLU A 17 -5.16 -5.57 -0.70
CA GLU A 17 -5.71 -6.87 -1.05
C GLU A 17 -4.62 -7.94 -1.14
N ARG A 18 -3.48 -7.63 -1.76
CA ARG A 18 -2.31 -8.52 -1.83
C ARG A 18 -1.81 -8.89 -0.43
N CYS A 19 -1.92 -8.00 0.55
CA CYS A 19 -1.55 -8.28 1.93
C CYS A 19 -2.72 -8.85 2.76
N HIS A 20 -3.87 -9.18 2.14
CA HIS A 20 -5.11 -9.61 2.80
C HIS A 20 -5.59 -8.64 3.89
N GLY A 21 -5.28 -7.34 3.76
CA GLY A 21 -5.53 -6.34 4.79
C GLY A 21 -4.64 -6.46 6.03
N ALA A 22 -3.72 -7.42 6.09
CA ALA A 22 -2.78 -7.63 7.17
C ALA A 22 -1.58 -6.67 7.04
N ILE A 23 -1.89 -5.37 7.17
CA ILE A 23 -0.92 -4.27 7.21
C ILE A 23 -1.09 -3.56 8.54
N LYS A 24 -0.03 -3.58 9.35
CA LYS A 24 -0.01 -2.95 10.66
C LYS A 24 0.47 -1.50 10.51
N ILE A 25 -0.32 -0.56 11.00
CA ILE A 25 -0.05 0.87 10.90
C ILE A 25 -0.16 1.53 12.28
N THR A 26 0.67 2.55 12.55
CA THR A 26 0.50 3.39 13.74
C THR A 26 -0.67 4.35 13.56
N LYS A 27 -1.20 4.88 14.67
CA LYS A 27 -2.21 5.95 14.65
C LYS A 27 -1.76 7.21 13.90
N HIS A 28 -0.45 7.42 13.73
CA HIS A 28 0.14 8.55 13.01
C HIS A 28 0.43 8.25 11.53
N GLY A 29 0.00 7.10 11.00
CA GLY A 29 0.13 6.76 9.58
C GLY A 29 1.47 6.15 9.19
N LYS A 30 2.27 5.67 10.15
CA LYS A 30 3.50 4.93 9.83
C LYS A 30 3.17 3.44 9.68
N ILE A 31 3.40 2.89 8.49
CA ILE A 31 3.33 1.43 8.27
C ILE A 31 4.49 0.78 9.06
N ILE A 32 4.15 -0.19 9.90
CA ILE A 32 5.07 -0.87 10.82
C ILE A 32 5.47 -2.22 10.24
N GLU A 33 4.49 -3.04 9.88
CA GLU A 33 4.69 -4.42 9.43
C GLU A 33 3.64 -4.76 8.37
N VAL A 34 4.01 -5.63 7.43
CA VAL A 34 3.11 -6.18 6.42
C VAL A 34 3.24 -7.69 6.41
N TYR A 35 2.11 -8.37 6.30
CA TYR A 35 2.05 -9.79 6.02
C TYR A 35 2.13 -10.05 4.51
N ASP A 36 3.10 -10.85 4.08
CA ASP A 36 3.18 -11.34 2.70
C ASP A 36 2.60 -12.76 2.63
N PRO A 37 1.41 -12.95 2.02
CA PRO A 37 0.80 -14.27 1.90
C PRO A 37 1.56 -15.20 0.95
N LYS A 38 2.44 -14.71 0.06
CA LYS A 38 3.26 -15.59 -0.80
C LYS A 38 4.39 -16.24 -0.02
N ARG A 39 4.92 -15.54 0.98
CA ARG A 39 6.06 -15.99 1.80
C ARG A 39 5.63 -16.47 3.18
N HIS A 40 4.37 -16.24 3.55
CA HIS A 40 3.80 -16.54 4.87
C HIS A 40 4.61 -15.91 6.03
N ILE A 41 5.06 -14.67 5.86
CA ILE A 41 5.86 -13.94 6.86
C ILE A 41 5.31 -12.54 7.14
N TRP A 42 5.51 -12.08 8.37
CA TRP A 42 5.40 -10.68 8.76
C TRP A 42 6.77 -10.01 8.67
N SER A 43 6.82 -8.82 8.07
CA SER A 43 8.06 -8.04 8.04
C SER A 43 7.78 -6.54 7.95
N ASP A 44 8.60 -5.78 8.65
CA ASP A 44 8.63 -4.32 8.66
C ASP A 44 9.26 -3.72 7.40
N GLY A 45 10.23 -4.41 6.80
CA GLY A 45 10.90 -3.99 5.57
C GLY A 45 10.12 -4.28 4.28
N LEU A 46 9.16 -5.23 4.31
CA LEU A 46 8.45 -5.66 3.10
C LEU A 46 7.43 -4.65 2.59
N ALA A 47 6.90 -3.78 3.45
CA ALA A 47 5.88 -2.80 3.06
C ALA A 47 6.33 -1.91 1.89
N GLY A 48 7.55 -1.38 1.98
CA GLY A 48 8.11 -0.54 0.92
C GLY A 48 8.39 -1.31 -0.36
N LEU A 49 8.80 -2.58 -0.24
CA LEU A 49 9.06 -3.45 -1.38
C LEU A 49 7.77 -3.80 -2.12
N ILE A 50 6.71 -4.19 -1.42
CA ILE A 50 5.41 -4.52 -2.00
C ILE A 50 4.81 -3.31 -2.72
N ILE A 51 4.84 -2.12 -2.08
CA ILE A 51 4.38 -0.88 -2.71
C ILE A 51 5.18 -0.62 -4.00
N LYS A 52 6.51 -0.76 -3.95
CA LYS A 52 7.38 -0.55 -5.11
C LYS A 52 7.10 -1.54 -6.25
N GLU A 53 6.90 -2.82 -5.93
CA GLU A 53 6.55 -3.86 -6.89
C GLU A 53 5.21 -3.56 -7.58
N GLU A 54 4.15 -3.31 -6.81
CA GLU A 54 2.82 -3.03 -7.36
C GLU A 54 2.79 -1.75 -8.20
N CYS A 55 3.49 -0.71 -7.76
CA CYS A 55 3.58 0.53 -8.55
C CYS A 55 4.35 0.33 -9.86
N LYS A 56 5.42 -0.48 -9.87
CA LYS A 56 6.14 -0.84 -11.10
C LYS A 56 5.28 -1.69 -12.04
N ASN A 57 4.52 -2.65 -11.51
CA ASN A 57 3.58 -3.44 -12.28
C ASN A 57 2.49 -2.57 -12.93
N ALA A 58 2.09 -1.50 -12.25
CA ALA A 58 1.16 -0.49 -12.77
C ALA A 58 1.82 0.58 -13.67
N ASN A 59 3.11 0.43 -14.01
CA ASN A 59 3.89 1.35 -14.83
C ASN A 59 3.92 2.80 -14.30
N LEU A 60 3.92 2.95 -12.97
CA LEU A 60 4.04 4.25 -12.30
C LEU A 60 5.51 4.65 -12.16
N ARG A 61 5.76 5.96 -12.16
CA ARG A 61 7.08 6.56 -11.92
C ARG A 61 7.38 6.61 -10.43
N GLU A 62 8.66 6.64 -10.06
CA GLU A 62 9.07 6.56 -8.64
C GLU A 62 8.51 7.68 -7.76
N TRP A 63 8.35 8.89 -8.31
CA TRP A 63 7.73 10.01 -7.59
C TRP A 63 6.23 9.78 -7.30
N GLU A 64 5.55 8.92 -8.06
CA GLU A 64 4.14 8.55 -7.87
C GLU A 64 3.97 7.56 -6.71
N PHE A 65 5.02 6.82 -6.34
CA PHE A 65 4.96 5.81 -5.28
C PHE A 65 4.61 6.46 -3.94
N ALA A 66 5.08 7.69 -3.70
CA ALA A 66 4.74 8.46 -2.52
C ALA A 66 3.23 8.76 -2.46
N LYS A 67 2.58 9.03 -3.61
CA LYS A 67 1.13 9.24 -3.65
C LYS A 67 0.36 7.97 -3.37
N VAL A 68 0.75 6.85 -3.98
CA VAL A 68 0.14 5.54 -3.72
C VAL A 68 0.28 5.14 -2.24
N ARG A 69 1.47 5.33 -1.66
CA ARG A 69 1.70 5.07 -0.23
C ARG A 69 0.78 5.90 0.66
N SER A 70 0.61 7.18 0.36
CA SER A 70 -0.32 8.05 1.09
C SER A 70 -1.76 7.56 1.01
N TYR A 71 -2.21 7.06 -0.15
CA TYR A 71 -3.54 6.44 -0.27
C TYR A 71 -3.65 5.17 0.58
N VAL A 72 -2.67 4.27 0.53
CA VAL A 72 -2.66 3.05 1.37
C VAL A 72 -2.79 3.41 2.85
N ILE A 73 -1.99 4.38 3.32
CA ILE A 73 -2.05 4.86 4.71
C ILE A 73 -3.44 5.42 5.04
N LYS A 74 -3.99 6.27 4.17
CA LYS A 74 -5.31 6.87 4.37
C LYS A 74 -6.41 5.80 4.48
N GLU A 75 -6.43 4.83 3.57
CA GLU A 75 -7.43 3.77 3.59
C GLU A 75 -7.32 2.88 4.83
N LEU A 76 -6.10 2.54 5.25
CA LEU A 76 -5.89 1.75 6.47
C LEU A 76 -6.30 2.52 7.73
N LEU A 77 -6.02 3.83 7.80
CA LEU A 77 -6.44 4.69 8.90
C LEU A 77 -7.96 4.91 8.94
N ASP A 78 -8.60 5.06 7.78
CA ASP A 78 -10.06 5.19 7.69
C ASP A 78 -10.76 3.91 8.17
N LYS A 79 -10.26 2.74 7.72
CA LYS A 79 -10.73 1.43 8.20
C LYS A 79 -10.52 1.22 9.69
N SER A 80 -9.45 1.75 10.28
CA SER A 80 -9.19 1.63 11.72
C SER A 80 -10.09 2.54 12.59
N LYS A 81 -10.77 3.52 12.00
CA LYS A 81 -11.68 4.44 12.71
C LYS A 81 -13.14 3.98 12.69
N LYS A 82 -13.50 3.06 11.80
CA LYS A 82 -14.81 2.40 11.74
C LYS A 82 -14.85 1.20 12.66
#